data_AF-A0A839IY92-F1
#
_entry.id   AF-A0A839IY92-F1
#
_cell.length_a   1.000
_cell.length_b   1.000
_cell.length_c   1.000
_cell.angle_alpha   90.00
_cell.angle_beta   90.00
_cell.angle_gamma   90.00
#
_symmetry.space_group_name_H-M   'P 1'
#
loop_
_entity.id
_entity.type
_entity.pdbx_description
1 polymer ?
#
loop_
_entity_poly.entity_id
_entity_poly.type
_entity_poly.pdbx_seq_one_letter_code
_entity_poly.pdbx_strand_id
1 'polypeptide(L)'
;WLTFTVMNAAFYAITIIEIDRHLYFLENKTKMYEVFAMSKEQAINSAETKIIYENLTRREIEITLSILSNLSYKQIAKDLFIAESTVSKHASNIYKKTGVKNRRQFISRYRKKA
;
A
#
# COMPACT_ATOMS: atom_id res chain seq x y z
N TRP A 1 -7.73 33.45 -50.61
CA TRP A 1 -8.31 34.31 -49.56
C TRP A 1 -9.23 33.54 -48.62
N LEU A 2 -10.27 32.86 -49.12
CA LEU A 2 -11.19 32.09 -48.27
C LEU A 2 -10.49 30.96 -47.50
N THR A 3 -9.64 30.18 -48.16
CA THR A 3 -8.87 29.07 -47.56
C THR A 3 -7.94 29.52 -46.44
N PHE A 4 -7.33 30.71 -46.57
CA PHE A 4 -6.43 31.27 -45.56
C PHE A 4 -7.20 31.70 -44.29
N THR A 5 -8.41 32.24 -44.48
CA THR A 5 -9.29 32.64 -43.37
C THR A 5 -9.80 31.42 -42.61
N VAL A 6 -10.20 30.37 -43.34
CA VAL A 6 -10.66 29.09 -42.77
C VAL A 6 -9.53 28.40 -41.99
N MET A 7 -8.32 28.39 -42.54
CA MET A 7 -7.15 27.79 -41.90
C MET A 7 -6.76 28.52 -40.61
N ASN A 8 -6.78 29.86 -40.61
CA ASN A 8 -6.52 30.64 -39.41
C ASN A 8 -7.59 30.41 -38.32
N ALA A 9 -8.87 30.35 -38.70
CA ALA A 9 -9.95 30.06 -37.75
C ALA A 9 -9.81 28.66 -37.12
N ALA A 10 -9.45 27.65 -37.91
CA ALA A 10 -9.17 26.30 -37.41
C ALA A 10 -7.97 26.28 -36.45
N PHE A 11 -6.91 27.03 -36.78
CA PHE A 11 -5.76 27.18 -35.89
C PHE A 11 -6.16 27.77 -34.54
N TYR A 12 -6.94 28.86 -34.52
CA TYR A 12 -7.43 29.44 -33.27
C TYR A 12 -8.33 28.48 -32.48
N ALA A 13 -9.22 27.75 -33.16
CA ALA A 13 -10.07 26.75 -32.51
C ALA A 13 -9.25 25.64 -31.82
N ILE A 14 -8.21 25.12 -32.49
CA ILE A 14 -7.30 24.13 -31.90
C ILE A 14 -6.57 24.72 -30.71
N THR A 15 -6.05 25.95 -30.81
CA THR A 15 -5.37 26.59 -29.68
C THR A 15 -6.28 26.79 -28.47
N ILE A 16 -7.55 27.13 -28.70
CA ILE A 16 -8.53 27.29 -27.62
C ILE A 16 -8.78 25.95 -26.92
N ILE A 17 -8.95 24.87 -27.67
CA ILE A 17 -9.11 23.51 -27.11
C ILE A 17 -7.87 23.10 -26.32
N GLU A 18 -6.67 23.38 -26.85
CA GLU A 18 -5.41 23.05 -26.20
C GLU A 18 -5.24 23.82 -24.88
N ILE A 19 -5.63 25.10 -24.86
CA ILE A 19 -5.61 25.95 -23.67
C ILE A 19 -6.63 25.47 -22.63
N ASP A 20 -7.86 25.14 -23.03
CA ASP A 20 -8.90 24.63 -22.14
C ASP A 20 -8.48 23.31 -21.50
N ARG A 21 -7.93 22.39 -22.29
CA ARG A 21 -7.33 21.13 -21.80
C ARG A 21 -6.20 21.39 -20.81
N HIS A 22 -5.35 22.38 -21.08
CA HIS A 22 -4.29 22.77 -20.16
C HIS A 22 -4.85 23.35 -18.86
N LEU A 23 -5.85 24.22 -18.91
CA LEU A 23 -6.51 24.80 -17.74
C LEU A 23 -7.18 23.72 -16.88
N TYR A 24 -7.92 22.81 -17.50
CA TYR A 24 -8.50 21.65 -16.82
C TYR A 24 -7.43 20.78 -16.14
N PHE A 25 -6.31 20.53 -16.83
CA PHE A 25 -5.21 19.78 -16.26
C PHE A 25 -4.56 20.51 -15.08
N LEU A 26 -4.45 21.85 -15.14
CA LEU A 26 -3.91 22.67 -14.05
C LEU A 26 -4.81 22.68 -12.82
N GLU A 27 -6.13 22.76 -13.00
CA GLU A 27 -7.11 22.72 -11.90
C GLU A 27 -7.10 21.35 -11.20
N ASN A 28 -6.91 20.28 -11.97
CA ASN A 28 -6.88 18.92 -11.44
C ASN A 28 -5.47 18.41 -11.07
N LYS A 29 -4.45 19.28 -11.07
CA LYS A 29 -3.08 18.91 -10.70
C LYS A 29 -3.01 18.22 -9.35
N THR A 30 -3.73 18.70 -8.35
CA THR A 30 -3.72 18.14 -6.98
C THR A 30 -4.15 16.66 -6.98
N LYS A 31 -5.22 16.32 -7.70
CA LYS A 31 -5.69 14.92 -7.86
C LYS A 31 -4.66 14.06 -8.59
N MET A 32 -4.00 14.62 -9.60
CA MET A 32 -2.94 13.92 -10.34
C MET A 32 -1.78 13.59 -9.40
N TYR A 33 -1.26 14.55 -8.65
CA TYR A 33 -0.20 14.34 -7.66
C TYR A 33 -0.61 13.35 -6.54
N GLU A 34 -1.85 13.39 -6.08
CA GLU A 34 -2.38 12.43 -5.09
C GLU A 34 -2.37 10.99 -5.62
N VAL A 35 -2.78 10.75 -6.88
CA VAL A 35 -2.75 9.42 -7.50
C VAL A 35 -1.31 8.88 -7.61
N PHE A 36 -0.34 9.74 -7.97
CA PHE A 36 1.07 9.34 -7.98
C PHE A 36 1.64 9.10 -6.57
N ALA A 37 1.22 9.88 -5.57
CA ALA A 37 1.61 9.67 -4.18
C ALA A 37 1.06 8.34 -3.63
N MET A 38 -0.21 8.02 -3.89
CA MET A 38 -0.85 6.77 -3.49
C MET A 38 -0.16 5.55 -4.13
N SER A 39 0.15 5.59 -5.42
CA SER A 39 0.84 4.48 -6.09
C SER A 39 2.25 4.22 -5.53
N LYS A 40 2.98 5.29 -5.17
CA LYS A 40 4.27 5.18 -4.47
C LYS A 40 4.13 4.57 -3.08
N GLU A 41 3.13 5.01 -2.29
CA GLU A 41 2.86 4.46 -0.96
C GLU A 41 2.47 2.97 -1.03
N GLN A 42 1.71 2.58 -2.05
CA GLN A 42 1.30 1.20 -2.28
C GLN A 42 2.49 0.31 -2.71
N ALA A 43 3.42 0.82 -3.50
CA ALA A 43 4.68 0.15 -3.86
C ALA A 43 5.59 -0.05 -2.64
N ILE A 44 5.67 0.94 -1.74
CA ILE A 44 6.46 0.85 -0.51
C ILE A 44 5.85 -0.19 0.45
N ASN A 45 4.53 -0.14 0.67
CA ASN A 45 3.84 -1.09 1.55
C ASN A 45 3.94 -2.54 1.06
N SER A 46 3.89 -2.75 -0.26
CA SER A 46 4.02 -4.08 -0.86
C SER A 46 5.45 -4.61 -0.79
N ALA A 47 6.46 -3.76 -0.98
CA ALA A 47 7.86 -4.12 -0.77
C ALA A 47 8.16 -4.48 0.69
N GLU A 48 7.67 -3.67 1.64
CA GLU A 48 7.87 -3.92 3.07
C GLU A 48 7.19 -5.22 3.52
N THR A 49 5.98 -5.49 3.01
CA THR A 49 5.28 -6.76 3.21
C THR A 49 6.08 -7.95 2.66
N LYS A 50 6.65 -7.81 1.46
CA LYS A 50 7.45 -8.87 0.82
C LYS A 50 8.72 -9.20 1.60
N ILE A 51 9.43 -8.18 2.11
CA ILE A 51 10.66 -8.34 2.91
C ILE A 51 10.40 -9.11 4.23
N ILE A 52 9.22 -8.95 4.83
CA ILE A 52 8.84 -9.73 6.02
C ILE A 52 8.72 -11.21 5.68
N TYR A 53 8.01 -11.54 4.60
CA TYR A 53 7.81 -12.93 4.19
C TYR A 53 9.13 -13.62 3.83
N GLU A 54 10.16 -12.88 3.41
CA GLU A 54 11.49 -13.43 3.12
C GLU A 54 12.33 -13.68 4.38
N ASN A 55 12.13 -12.92 5.47
CA ASN A 55 12.92 -13.04 6.72
C ASN A 55 12.27 -13.93 7.80
N LEU A 56 10.98 -14.24 7.66
CA LEU A 56 10.27 -15.12 8.58
C LEU A 56 10.34 -16.56 8.10
N THR A 57 10.48 -17.48 9.05
CA THR A 57 10.32 -18.91 8.77
C THR A 57 8.87 -19.22 8.44
N ARG A 58 8.63 -20.35 7.75
CA ARG A 58 7.27 -20.82 7.42
C ARG A 58 6.33 -20.81 8.64
N ARG A 59 6.83 -21.25 9.80
CA ARG A 59 6.04 -21.28 11.03
C ARG A 59 5.73 -19.89 11.58
N GLU A 60 6.69 -18.97 11.50
CA GLU A 60 6.51 -17.58 11.90
C GLU A 60 5.54 -16.83 10.97
N ILE A 61 5.49 -17.21 9.69
CA ILE A 61 4.52 -16.70 8.71
C ILE A 61 3.09 -17.10 9.11
N GLU A 62 2.84 -18.38 9.41
CA GLU A 62 1.52 -18.86 9.85
C GLU A 62 1.01 -18.11 11.09
N ILE A 63 1.91 -17.91 12.07
CA ILE A 63 1.60 -17.18 13.30
C ILE A 63 1.37 -15.70 13.01
N THR A 64 2.16 -15.09 12.13
CA THR A 64 1.98 -13.70 11.66
C THR A 64 0.59 -13.50 11.06
N LEU A 65 0.19 -14.36 10.14
CA LEU A 65 -1.14 -14.29 9.51
C LEU A 65 -2.25 -14.37 10.57
N SER A 66 -2.10 -15.27 11.54
CA SER A 66 -3.08 -15.44 12.62
C SER A 66 -3.14 -14.22 13.56
N ILE A 67 -2.00 -13.59 13.85
CA ILE A 67 -1.93 -12.34 14.64
C ILE A 67 -2.60 -11.19 13.89
N LEU A 68 -2.39 -11.07 12.58
CA LEU A 68 -3.01 -10.04 11.74
C LEU A 68 -4.52 -10.24 11.58
N SER A 69 -4.99 -11.49 11.63
CA SER A 69 -6.42 -11.86 11.77
C SER A 69 -6.97 -11.64 13.18
N ASN A 70 -6.20 -10.99 14.05
CA ASN A 70 -6.58 -10.60 15.42
C ASN A 70 -6.86 -11.78 16.37
N LEU A 71 -6.33 -12.98 16.10
CA LEU A 71 -6.48 -14.15 16.97
C LEU A 71 -5.59 -14.06 18.22
N SER A 72 -6.14 -14.44 19.37
CA SER A 72 -5.39 -14.54 20.63
C SER A 72 -4.35 -15.66 20.59
N TYR A 73 -3.29 -15.60 21.41
CA TYR A 73 -2.29 -16.67 21.45
C TYR A 73 -2.88 -18.03 21.81
N LYS A 74 -3.91 -18.06 22.65
CA LYS A 74 -4.69 -19.26 22.95
C LYS A 74 -5.41 -19.84 21.73
N GLN A 75 -6.02 -19.01 20.89
CA GLN A 75 -6.67 -19.46 19.64
C GLN A 75 -5.62 -19.98 18.65
N ILE A 76 -4.54 -19.24 18.45
CA ILE A 76 -3.43 -19.64 17.56
C ILE A 76 -2.81 -20.97 18.01
N ALA A 77 -2.65 -21.15 19.32
CA ALA A 77 -2.15 -22.39 19.92
C ALA A 77 -3.06 -23.58 19.60
N LYS A 78 -4.38 -23.38 19.72
CA LYS A 78 -5.39 -24.38 19.38
C LYS A 78 -5.38 -24.72 17.89
N ASP A 79 -5.43 -23.70 17.03
CA ASP A 79 -5.53 -23.87 15.57
C ASP A 79 -4.30 -24.55 14.98
N LEU A 80 -3.15 -24.29 15.59
CA LEU A 80 -1.88 -24.82 15.12
C LEU A 80 -1.32 -25.97 15.98
N PHE A 81 -2.14 -26.53 16.88
CA PHE A 81 -1.85 -27.67 17.75
C PHE A 81 -0.51 -27.57 18.51
N ILE A 82 -0.22 -26.41 19.11
CA ILE A 82 0.98 -26.18 19.93
C ILE A 82 0.64 -25.51 21.25
N ALA A 83 1.60 -25.48 22.19
CA ALA A 83 1.44 -24.76 23.45
C ALA A 83 1.38 -23.23 23.23
N GLU A 84 0.61 -22.53 24.06
CA GLU A 84 0.52 -21.05 24.04
C GLU A 84 1.89 -20.39 24.30
N SER A 85 2.72 -21.01 25.15
CA SER A 85 4.11 -20.58 25.38
C SER A 85 4.97 -20.64 24.12
N THR A 86 4.74 -21.64 23.26
CA THR A 86 5.42 -21.79 21.96
C THR A 86 4.98 -20.69 20.99
N VAL A 87 3.68 -20.36 20.96
CA VAL A 87 3.18 -19.21 20.17
C VAL A 87 3.83 -17.91 20.65
N SER A 88 3.91 -17.70 21.97
CA SER A 88 4.57 -16.52 22.55
C SER A 88 6.05 -16.42 22.17
N LYS A 89 6.77 -17.55 22.15
CA LYS A 89 8.17 -17.62 21.71
C LYS A 89 8.32 -17.24 20.24
N HIS A 90 7.50 -17.81 19.36
CA HIS A 90 7.49 -17.44 17.94
C HIS A 90 7.13 -15.97 17.74
N ALA A 91 6.11 -15.45 18.42
CA ALA A 91 5.74 -14.04 18.36
C ALA A 91 6.89 -13.11 18.79
N SER A 92 7.63 -13.48 19.83
CA SER A 92 8.81 -12.73 20.27
C SER A 92 9.91 -12.72 19.20
N ASN A 93 10.14 -13.83 18.51
CA ASN A 93 11.09 -13.89 17.41
C ASN A 93 10.62 -13.08 16.20
N ILE A 94 9.34 -13.14 15.86
CA ILE A 94 8.72 -12.32 14.80
C ILE A 94 8.96 -10.84 15.10
N TYR A 95 8.69 -10.39 16.33
CA TYR A 95 8.86 -8.99 16.72
C TYR A 95 10.32 -8.56 16.63
N LYS A 96 11.27 -9.40 17.06
CA LYS A 96 12.71 -9.15 16.90
C LYS A 96 13.11 -9.02 15.42
N LYS A 97 12.68 -9.95 14.56
CA LYS A 97 13.00 -9.97 13.13
C LYS A 97 12.39 -8.80 12.35
N THR A 98 11.22 -8.34 12.77
CA THR A 98 10.51 -7.20 12.15
C THR A 98 10.81 -5.85 12.80
N GLY A 99 11.66 -5.82 13.84
CA GLY A 99 12.07 -4.60 14.53
C GLY A 99 10.96 -3.91 15.31
N VAL A 100 9.86 -4.61 15.63
CA VAL A 100 8.78 -4.07 16.46
C VAL A 100 8.90 -4.54 17.90
N LYS A 101 8.35 -3.78 18.84
CA LYS A 101 8.46 -4.05 20.28
C LYS A 101 7.30 -4.86 20.84
N ASN A 102 6.12 -4.78 20.22
CA ASN A 102 4.92 -5.40 20.76
C ASN A 102 3.88 -5.72 19.67
N ARG A 103 2.91 -6.57 20.05
CA ARG A 103 1.80 -7.00 19.19
C ARG A 103 1.03 -5.84 18.57
N ARG A 104 0.76 -4.78 19.35
CA ARG A 104 -0.01 -3.63 18.87
C ARG A 104 0.74 -2.89 17.76
N GLN A 105 2.04 -2.68 17.93
CA GLN A 105 2.91 -2.07 16.92
C GLN A 105 3.01 -2.96 15.68
N PHE A 106 3.14 -4.27 15.85
CA PHE A 106 3.14 -5.23 14.75
C PHE A 106 1.86 -5.13 13.90
N ILE A 107 0.69 -5.20 14.55
CA ILE A 107 -0.60 -5.07 13.88
C ILE A 107 -0.72 -3.69 13.21
N SER A 108 -0.36 -2.62 13.91
CA SER A 108 -0.44 -1.26 13.34
C SER A 108 0.44 -1.07 12.11
N ARG A 109 1.59 -1.74 12.04
CA ARG A 109 2.54 -1.60 10.92
C ARG A 109 2.12 -2.45 9.71
N TYR A 110 1.61 -3.65 9.95
CA TYR A 110 1.42 -4.65 8.88
C TYR A 110 -0.03 -4.98 8.54
N ARG A 111 -1.00 -4.43 9.27
CA ARG A 111 -2.41 -4.54 8.91
C ARG A 111 -2.68 -3.60 7.74
N LYS A 112 -3.01 -4.17 6.57
CA LYS A 112 -3.55 -3.39 5.44
C LYS A 112 -4.80 -2.65 5.93
N LYS A 113 -4.84 -1.33 5.76
CA LYS A 113 -6.09 -0.58 5.84
C LYS A 113 -6.93 -1.01 4.65
N ALA A 114 -8.05 -1.68 4.92
CA ALA A 114 -9.11 -1.89 3.95
C ALA A 114 -9.83 -0.55 3.73
#